data_AF-A0A8T2RH35-F1
#
_entry.id   AF-A0A8T2RH35-F1
#
_cell.length_a   1.000
_cell.length_b   1.000
_cell.length_c   1.000
_cell.angle_alpha   90.00
_cell.angle_beta   90.00
_cell.angle_gamma   90.00
#
_symmetry.space_group_name_H-M   'P 1'
#
loop_
_entity.id
_entity.type
_entity.pdbx_description
1 polymer ?
#
loop_
_entity_poly.entity_id
_entity_poly.type
_entity_poly.pdbx_seq_one_letter_code
_entity_poly.pdbx_strand_id
1 'polypeptide(L)'
;MEVMEATFRGRKLLGRTTELPPGYCGFFLEKESLHEGMQRRRAAVDIDAVDIWSARAAFKDITYWRHDDNPHSVSSGQKFLDWLQVASMMHKPVSAEEVLMEQNRSGNNGQKRKRQEI
;
A
#
# COMPACT_ATOMS: atom_id res chain seq x y z
N MET A 1 -7.23 21.02 -5.59
CA MET A 1 -7.07 19.82 -6.43
C MET A 1 -7.66 20.12 -7.78
N GLU A 2 -6.83 20.12 -8.80
CA GLU A 2 -7.24 20.38 -10.19
C GLU A 2 -7.90 19.14 -10.78
N VAL A 3 -8.98 19.34 -11.54
CA VAL A 3 -9.64 18.27 -12.29
C VAL A 3 -9.06 18.27 -13.70
N MET A 4 -8.57 17.12 -14.14
CA MET A 4 -8.04 16.95 -15.49
C MET A 4 -9.14 16.48 -16.44
N GLU A 5 -9.05 16.84 -17.71
CA GLU A 5 -9.99 16.39 -18.73
C GLU A 5 -9.25 15.64 -19.85
N ALA A 6 -9.84 14.56 -20.33
CA ALA A 6 -9.34 13.81 -21.49
C ALA A 6 -10.50 13.15 -22.24
N THR A 7 -10.22 12.65 -23.43
CA THR A 7 -11.17 11.82 -24.19
C THR A 7 -10.53 10.50 -24.55
N PHE A 8 -11.23 9.40 -24.29
CA PHE A 8 -10.80 8.07 -24.71
C PHE A 8 -11.92 7.37 -25.47
N ARG A 9 -11.63 6.96 -26.71
CA ARG A 9 -12.61 6.32 -27.62
C ARG A 9 -13.92 7.13 -27.77
N GLY A 10 -13.78 8.45 -27.89
CA GLY A 10 -14.92 9.37 -28.04
C GLY A 10 -15.74 9.62 -26.78
N ARG A 11 -15.30 9.15 -25.61
CA ARG A 11 -15.95 9.41 -24.31
C ARG A 11 -15.13 10.38 -23.47
N LYS A 12 -15.80 11.35 -22.84
CA LYS A 12 -15.16 12.27 -21.91
C LYS A 12 -14.73 11.53 -20.64
N LEU A 13 -13.55 11.89 -20.15
CA LEU A 13 -12.97 11.42 -18.90
C LEU A 13 -12.62 12.63 -18.03
N LEU A 14 -12.97 12.53 -16.76
CA LEU A 14 -12.50 13.43 -15.73
C LEU A 14 -11.47 12.71 -14.86
N GLY A 15 -10.31 13.32 -14.73
CA GLY A 15 -9.16 12.81 -14.02
C GLY A 15 -8.94 13.56 -12.71
N ARG A 16 -8.44 12.85 -11.70
CA ARG A 16 -7.84 13.46 -10.51
C ARG A 16 -6.50 12.78 -10.22
N THR A 17 -5.47 13.59 -10.07
CA THR A 17 -4.15 13.14 -9.61
C THR A 17 -4.12 13.08 -8.09
N THR A 18 -3.64 11.96 -7.56
CA THR A 18 -3.38 11.76 -6.14
C THR A 18 -1.94 11.32 -5.98
N GLU A 19 -1.22 11.98 -5.07
CA GLU A 19 0.13 11.60 -4.67
C GLU A 19 0.12 10.36 -3.77
N LEU A 20 1.16 9.54 -3.87
CA LEU A 20 1.36 8.45 -2.93
C LEU A 20 1.67 9.01 -1.53
N PRO A 21 1.28 8.30 -0.44
CA PRO A 21 1.60 8.74 0.91
C PRO A 21 3.11 8.93 1.13
N PRO A 22 3.51 9.85 2.03
CA PRO A 22 4.92 10.06 2.35
C PRO A 22 5.63 8.75 2.74
N GLY A 23 6.85 8.57 2.23
CA GLY A 23 7.63 7.34 2.46
C GLY A 23 7.34 6.22 1.45
N TYR A 24 6.32 6.36 0.59
CA TYR A 24 6.02 5.37 -0.46
C TYR A 24 6.57 5.80 -1.83
N CYS A 25 6.78 4.80 -2.69
CA CYS A 25 7.00 4.97 -4.12
C CYS A 25 6.36 3.78 -4.86
N GLY A 26 5.88 4.02 -6.06
CA GLY A 26 5.33 2.99 -6.91
C GLY A 26 6.36 2.51 -7.93
N PHE A 27 6.28 1.25 -8.33
CA PHE A 27 7.12 0.67 -9.38
C PHE A 27 6.27 -0.07 -10.41
N PHE A 28 6.66 0.04 -11.68
CA PHE A 28 6.19 -0.84 -12.74
C PHE A 28 7.13 -2.03 -12.82
N LEU A 29 6.64 -3.21 -12.42
CA LEU A 29 7.38 -4.45 -12.48
C LEU A 29 7.10 -5.17 -13.79
N GLU A 30 8.14 -5.69 -14.42
CA GLU A 30 8.03 -6.56 -15.57
C GLU A 30 8.74 -7.88 -15.29
N LYS A 31 8.06 -8.96 -15.67
CA LYS A 31 8.64 -10.30 -15.62
C LYS A 31 9.70 -10.44 -16.70
N GLU A 32 10.91 -10.84 -16.32
CA GLU A 32 11.98 -11.08 -17.27
C GLU A 32 11.63 -12.30 -18.14
N SER A 33 11.63 -12.12 -19.45
CA SER A 33 11.51 -13.23 -20.39
C SER A 33 12.81 -14.03 -20.39
N LEU A 34 12.73 -15.32 -20.06
CA LEU A 34 13.88 -16.22 -20.12
C LEU A 34 14.30 -16.40 -21.58
N HIS A 35 15.34 -15.67 -22.00
CA HIS A 35 16.05 -15.97 -23.24
C HIS A 35 16.61 -17.41 -23.18
N GLU A 36 16.60 -18.12 -24.31
CA GLU A 36 16.90 -19.57 -24.44
C GLU A 36 18.20 -20.00 -23.73
N GLY A 37 19.21 -19.12 -23.64
CA GLY A 37 20.47 -19.38 -22.94
C GLY A 37 20.36 -19.49 -21.41
N MET A 38 19.36 -18.86 -20.79
CA MET A 38 19.11 -18.91 -19.34
C MET A 38 18.23 -20.10 -18.95
N GLN A 39 17.39 -20.58 -19.88
CA GLN A 39 16.63 -21.82 -19.67
C GLN A 39 17.56 -23.04 -19.54
N ARG A 40 18.65 -23.10 -20.33
CA ARG A 40 19.66 -24.16 -20.20
C ARG A 40 20.39 -24.16 -18.85
N ARG A 41 20.63 -22.97 -18.27
CA ARG A 41 21.23 -22.85 -16.92
C ARG A 41 20.25 -23.23 -15.81
N ARG A 42 18.94 -23.02 -16.01
CA ARG A 42 17.89 -23.44 -15.07
C ARG A 42 17.65 -24.94 -15.06
N ALA A 43 17.71 -25.62 -16.20
CA ALA A 43 17.54 -27.08 -16.24
C ALA A 43 18.64 -27.85 -15.48
N ALA A 44 19.79 -27.20 -15.20
CA ALA A 44 20.90 -27.80 -14.47
C ALA A 44 20.83 -27.59 -12.94
N VAL A 45 19.94 -26.73 -12.44
CA VAL A 45 19.78 -26.44 -11.02
C VAL A 45 18.31 -26.64 -10.68
N ASP A 46 18.01 -27.60 -9.81
CA ASP A 46 16.67 -28.02 -9.36
C ASP A 46 15.99 -26.91 -8.52
N ILE A 47 15.82 -25.74 -9.14
CA ILE A 47 15.14 -24.58 -8.60
C ILE A 47 13.85 -24.50 -9.40
N ASP A 48 12.75 -24.93 -8.78
CA ASP A 48 11.38 -24.63 -9.21
C ASP A 48 11.35 -23.23 -9.81
N ALA A 49 10.89 -23.12 -11.06
CA ALA A 49 11.07 -21.94 -11.91
C ALA A 49 10.73 -20.61 -11.20
N VAL A 50 11.73 -19.98 -10.57
CA VAL A 50 11.53 -18.71 -9.86
C VAL A 50 11.23 -17.64 -10.89
N ASP A 51 10.12 -16.93 -10.77
CA ASP A 51 9.85 -15.79 -11.63
C ASP A 51 10.78 -14.64 -11.27
N ILE A 52 11.57 -14.15 -12.23
CA ILE A 52 12.44 -12.98 -12.06
C ILE A 52 11.66 -11.76 -12.53
N TRP A 53 11.60 -10.72 -11.70
CA TRP A 53 10.93 -9.46 -11.99
C TRP A 53 11.92 -8.32 -11.88
N SER A 54 11.86 -7.38 -12.83
CA SER A 54 12.67 -6.15 -12.82
C SER A 54 11.78 -4.92 -12.77
N ALA A 55 12.23 -3.87 -12.09
CA ALA A 55 11.54 -2.59 -12.05
C ALA A 55 11.92 -1.76 -13.29
N ARG A 56 10.94 -1.44 -14.14
CA ARG A 56 11.15 -0.65 -15.36
C ARG A 56 11.02 0.85 -15.16
N ALA A 57 10.17 1.26 -14.24
CA ALA A 57 9.91 2.66 -13.96
C ALA A 57 9.41 2.82 -12.52
N ALA A 58 9.60 4.01 -11.97
CA ALA A 58 9.08 4.42 -10.68
C ALA A 58 8.11 5.59 -10.85
N PHE A 59 7.13 5.70 -9.95
CA PHE A 59 6.18 6.80 -9.92
C PHE A 59 5.90 7.27 -8.49
N LYS A 60 5.42 8.51 -8.38
CA LYS A 60 5.11 9.17 -7.09
C LYS A 60 3.65 9.61 -6.97
N ASP A 61 2.94 9.67 -8.08
CA ASP A 61 1.54 10.02 -8.15
C ASP A 61 0.83 9.11 -9.17
N ILE A 62 -0.49 9.05 -9.05
CA ILE A 62 -1.37 8.33 -9.98
C ILE A 62 -2.52 9.27 -10.33
N THR A 63 -2.84 9.34 -11.63
CA THR A 63 -4.05 10.01 -12.09
C THR A 63 -5.15 8.98 -12.33
N TYR A 64 -6.22 9.06 -11.55
CA TYR A 64 -7.40 8.22 -11.72
C TYR A 64 -8.40 8.91 -12.65
N TRP A 65 -8.79 8.21 -13.72
CA TRP A 65 -9.74 8.69 -14.72
C TRP A 65 -11.09 7.99 -14.58
N ARG A 66 -12.17 8.76 -14.62
CA ARG A 66 -13.55 8.26 -14.59
C ARG A 66 -14.36 8.84 -15.75
N HIS A 67 -15.30 8.06 -16.26
CA HIS A 67 -16.33 8.54 -17.17
C HIS A 67 -17.29 9.49 -16.45
N ASP A 68 -17.49 10.69 -17.01
CA ASP A 68 -18.59 11.67 -16.86
C ASP A 68 -19.41 11.79 -15.55
N ASP A 69 -18.96 11.23 -14.43
CA ASP A 69 -19.68 11.16 -13.16
C ASP A 69 -19.10 12.12 -12.12
N ASN A 70 -20.03 12.71 -11.35
CA ASN A 70 -19.86 13.70 -10.29
C ASN A 70 -18.48 13.69 -9.60
N PRO A 71 -17.72 14.81 -9.64
CA PRO A 71 -16.37 14.92 -9.06
C PRO A 71 -16.34 14.83 -7.52
N HIS A 72 -17.49 14.83 -6.86
CA HIS A 72 -17.61 14.79 -5.40
C HIS A 72 -17.71 13.38 -4.79
N SER A 73 -17.86 12.31 -5.59
CA SER A 73 -17.87 10.96 -5.01
C SER A 73 -16.45 10.52 -4.68
N VAL A 74 -16.13 10.48 -3.38
CA VAL A 74 -14.87 9.96 -2.84
C VAL A 74 -14.62 8.59 -3.47
N SER A 75 -13.66 8.55 -4.40
CA SER A 75 -13.53 7.43 -5.32
C SER A 75 -12.99 6.21 -4.57
N SER A 76 -13.48 5.02 -4.90
CA SER A 76 -12.94 3.76 -4.37
C SER A 76 -11.42 3.62 -4.59
N GLY A 77 -10.86 4.33 -5.58
CA GLY A 77 -9.41 4.38 -5.84
C GLY A 77 -8.61 5.06 -4.73
N GLN A 78 -9.17 6.07 -4.06
CA GLN A 78 -8.51 6.72 -2.92
C GLN A 78 -8.38 5.78 -1.73
N LYS A 79 -9.41 4.95 -1.50
CA LYS A 79 -9.46 4.01 -0.37
C LYS A 79 -8.29 3.01 -0.36
N PHE A 80 -7.76 2.66 -1.53
CA PHE A 80 -6.59 1.78 -1.61
C PHE A 80 -5.32 2.47 -1.06
N LEU A 81 -5.12 3.76 -1.34
CA LEU A 81 -3.98 4.49 -0.80
C LEU A 81 -4.13 4.71 0.71
N ASP A 82 -5.36 4.94 1.18
CA ASP A 82 -5.66 5.09 2.62
C ASP A 82 -5.31 3.80 3.40
N TRP A 83 -5.45 2.62 2.78
CA TRP A 83 -5.06 1.35 3.40
C TRP A 83 -3.57 1.26 3.72
N LEU A 84 -2.69 1.87 2.91
CA LEU A 84 -1.24 1.86 3.17
C LEU A 84 -0.91 2.49 4.54
N GLN A 85 -1.58 3.60 4.85
CA GLN A 85 -1.45 4.27 6.13
C GLN A 85 -1.95 3.39 7.28
N VAL A 86 -3.15 2.80 7.14
CA VAL A 86 -3.70 1.89 8.16
C VAL A 86 -2.77 0.70 8.41
N ALA A 87 -2.29 0.06 7.34
CA ALA A 87 -1.39 -1.09 7.44
C ALA A 87 -0.07 -0.75 8.13
N SER A 88 0.49 0.45 7.88
CA SER A 88 1.71 0.90 8.56
C SER A 88 1.54 1.06 10.08
N MET A 89 0.36 1.52 10.52
CA MET A 89 0.04 1.66 11.94
C MET A 89 -0.19 0.30 12.58
N MET A 90 -0.92 -0.58 11.90
CA MET A 90 -1.26 -1.92 12.39
C MET A 90 -0.04 -2.83 12.57
N HIS A 91 0.95 -2.74 11.66
CA HIS A 91 2.16 -3.57 11.71
C HIS A 91 3.34 -2.88 12.38
N LYS A 92 3.12 -1.74 13.05
CA LYS A 92 4.19 -1.08 13.81
C LYS A 92 4.68 -2.06 14.90
N PRO A 93 6.00 -2.36 14.96
CA PRO A 93 6.54 -3.24 16.00
C PRO A 93 6.25 -2.67 17.38
N VAL A 94 5.81 -3.53 18.30
CA VAL A 94 5.60 -3.17 19.70
C VAL A 94 6.86 -3.49 20.48
N SER A 95 7.42 -2.50 21.18
CA SER A 95 8.60 -2.70 22.01
C SER A 95 8.28 -3.40 23.31
N ALA A 96 9.25 -4.13 23.88
CA ALA A 96 9.09 -4.75 25.20
C ALA A 96 8.82 -3.71 26.29
N GLU A 97 9.38 -2.51 26.17
CA GLU A 97 9.12 -1.38 27.08
C GLU A 97 7.66 -0.92 27.03
N GLU A 98 7.08 -0.77 25.84
CA GLU A 98 5.65 -0.43 25.68
C GLU A 98 4.75 -1.51 26.28
N VAL A 99 5.08 -2.79 26.10
CA VAL A 99 4.34 -3.90 26.73
C VAL A 99 4.41 -3.83 28.26
N LEU A 100 5.61 -3.61 28.82
CA LEU A 100 5.82 -3.49 30.26
C LEU A 100 5.10 -2.26 30.84
N MET A 101 5.13 -1.12 30.13
CA MET A 101 4.40 0.09 30.53
C MET A 101 2.89 -0.15 30.57
N GLU A 102 2.31 -0.81 29.57
CA GLU A 102 0.88 -1.12 29.54
C GLU A 102 0.47 -2.19 30.56
N GLN A 103 1.34 -3.17 30.86
CA GLN A 103 1.13 -4.11 31.96
C GLN A 103 1.10 -3.41 33.33
N ASN A 104 2.04 -2.49 33.56
CA ASN A 104 2.10 -1.69 34.79
C ASN A 104 0.88 -0.76 34.91
N ARG A 105 0.42 -0.17 33.80
CA ARG A 105 -0.78 0.66 33.73
C ARG A 105 -2.06 -0.13 34.04
N SER A 106 -2.14 -1.37 33.55
CA SER A 106 -3.25 -2.28 33.80
C SER A 106 -3.30 -2.74 35.26
N GLY A 107 -2.14 -3.02 35.87
CA GLY A 107 -2.03 -3.35 37.30
C GLY A 107 -2.49 -2.21 38.21
N ASN A 108 -2.10 -0.98 37.89
CA ASN A 108 -2.44 0.20 38.69
C ASN A 108 -3.95 0.56 38.64
N ASN A 109 -4.59 0.37 37.47
CA ASN A 109 -6.03 0.56 37.33
C ASN A 109 -6.84 -0.52 38.07
N GLY A 110 -6.34 -1.75 38.16
CA GLY A 110 -6.95 -2.82 38.97
C GLY A 110 -6.91 -2.54 40.48
N GLN A 111 -5.82 -1.95 40.99
CA GLN A 111 -5.71 -1.55 42.40
C GLN A 111 -6.56 -0.34 42.76
N LYS A 112 -6.74 0.63 41.86
CA LYS A 112 -7.64 1.78 42.07
C LYS A 112 -9.11 1.36 42.19
N ARG A 113 -9.56 0.38 41.38
CA ARG A 113 -10.93 -0.16 41.47
C ARG A 113 -11.19 -0.89 42.79
N LYS A 114 -10.25 -1.70 43.27
CA LYS A 114 -10.37 -2.39 44.58
C LYS A 114 -10.40 -1.46 45.80
N ARG A 115 -9.89 -0.23 45.69
CA ARG A 115 -9.88 0.75 46.79
C ARG A 115 -11.17 1.60 46.89
N GLN A 116 -12.04 1.56 45.89
CA GLN A 116 -13.32 2.29 45.89
C GLN A 116 -14.51 1.41 46.33
N GLU A 117 -14.30 0.11 46.54
CA GLU A 117 -15.33 -0.84 46.99
C GLU A 117 -15.23 -1.22 48.49
N ILE A 118 -14.48 -0.46 49.29
CA ILE A 118 -14.38 -0.62 50.76
C ILE A 118 -14.94 0.62 51.45
#